data_AF-A0A7L4K6Q5-F1
#
_entry.id   AF-A0A7L4K6Q5-F1
#
_cell.length_a   1.000
_cell.length_b   1.000
_cell.length_c   1.000
_cell.angle_alpha   90.00
_cell.angle_beta   90.00
_cell.angle_gamma   90.00
#
_symmetry.space_group_name_H-M   'P 1'
#
loop_
_entity.id
_entity.type
_entity.pdbx_description
1 polymer ?
#
loop_
_entity_poly.entity_id
_entity_poly.type
_entity_poly.pdbx_seq_one_letter_code
_entity_poly.pdbx_strand_id
1 'polypeptide(L)'
;QGGSASWWNHLHNQHHAKPNCFRKDPDLNMHPLLFSLGKTLSIELGKGKKKFMPYNYQHKYFFLLAPLAIIPFFQLSVFYFAIKRKRWLVRMCFNSKFGWDLRYDKCFCVYLPRYLESHWFIWVTQMNHIPMDIDYDKNEDWVSTQVHATCNVKQSLFNDWFTGHLNFQIEHHLFPTMPRHNYWK
;
A
#
# COMPACT_ATOMS: atom_id res chain seq x y z
N GLN A 1 9.28 12.16 -5.70
CA GLN A 1 7.91 11.76 -5.32
C GLN A 1 7.03 11.85 -6.58
N GLY A 2 6.36 10.75 -6.95
CA GLY A 2 5.80 10.54 -8.31
C GLY A 2 4.27 10.69 -8.44
N GLY A 3 3.54 11.00 -7.37
CA GLY A 3 2.08 11.17 -7.38
C GLY A 3 1.65 12.57 -6.96
N SER A 4 0.56 13.08 -7.55
CA SER A 4 -0.05 14.34 -7.10
C SER A 4 -0.75 14.15 -5.75
N ALA A 5 -0.79 15.18 -4.89
CA ALA A 5 -1.51 15.14 -3.61
C ALA A 5 -2.97 14.67 -3.75
N SER A 6 -3.65 15.03 -4.84
CA SER A 6 -5.02 14.57 -5.08
C SER A 6 -5.15 13.07 -5.40
N TRP A 7 -4.14 12.47 -6.03
CA TRP A 7 -4.11 11.01 -6.27
C TRP A 7 -3.89 10.29 -4.95
N TRP A 8 -2.93 10.76 -4.15
CA TRP A 8 -2.66 10.24 -2.82
C TRP A 8 -3.90 10.31 -1.94
N ASN A 9 -4.49 11.51 -1.78
CA ASN A 9 -5.69 11.70 -0.97
C ASN A 9 -6.87 10.86 -1.48
N HIS A 10 -6.99 10.65 -2.79
CA HIS A 10 -8.06 9.80 -3.32
C HIS A 10 -7.92 8.35 -2.85
N LEU A 11 -6.75 7.73 -3.01
CA LEU A 11 -6.53 6.34 -2.59
C LEU A 11 -6.54 6.21 -1.07
N HIS A 12 -5.85 7.11 -0.38
CA HIS A 12 -5.74 7.10 1.07
C HIS A 12 -7.11 7.27 1.74
N ASN A 13 -7.97 8.16 1.24
CA ASN A 13 -9.33 8.31 1.78
C ASN A 13 -10.20 7.07 1.51
N GLN A 14 -10.00 6.37 0.38
CA GLN A 14 -10.70 5.11 0.13
C GLN A 14 -10.26 4.02 1.10
N HIS A 15 -8.95 3.94 1.37
CA HIS A 15 -8.38 3.05 2.37
C HIS A 15 -8.95 3.36 3.77
N HIS A 16 -8.98 4.61 4.22
CA HIS A 16 -9.59 4.99 5.51
C HIS A 16 -11.12 4.77 5.58
N ALA A 17 -11.81 4.73 4.43
CA ALA A 17 -13.24 4.45 4.42
C ALA A 17 -13.53 2.98 4.75
N LYS A 18 -12.77 2.05 4.18
CA LYS A 18 -12.95 0.60 4.33
C LYS A 18 -11.60 -0.14 4.22
N PRO A 19 -10.71 -0.04 5.23
CA PRO A 19 -9.40 -0.70 5.19
C PRO A 19 -9.55 -2.22 5.27
N ASN A 20 -8.59 -2.95 4.70
CA ASN A 20 -8.55 -4.42 4.61
C ASN A 20 -9.80 -5.10 4.03
N CYS A 21 -10.68 -4.33 3.40
CA CYS A 21 -11.89 -4.83 2.77
C CYS A 21 -11.63 -5.10 1.28
N PHE A 22 -11.59 -6.37 0.89
CA PHE A 22 -11.34 -6.75 -0.50
C PHE A 22 -12.38 -6.13 -1.45
N ARG A 23 -11.90 -5.63 -2.60
CA ARG A 23 -12.63 -4.84 -3.62
C ARG A 23 -13.05 -3.42 -3.22
N LYS A 24 -12.80 -3.00 -1.97
CA LYS A 24 -13.07 -1.61 -1.51
C LYS A 24 -11.80 -0.88 -1.14
N ASP A 25 -10.85 -1.58 -0.52
CA ASP A 25 -9.52 -1.07 -0.21
C ASP A 25 -8.60 -1.13 -1.44
N PRO A 26 -8.10 0.02 -1.94
CA PRO A 26 -7.19 0.04 -3.08
C PRO A 26 -5.83 -0.63 -2.81
N ASP A 27 -5.43 -0.78 -1.55
CA ASP A 27 -4.14 -1.38 -1.17
C ASP A 27 -4.11 -2.90 -1.46
N LEU A 28 -5.29 -3.52 -1.59
CA LEU A 28 -5.45 -4.94 -1.90
C LEU A 28 -5.48 -5.27 -3.40
N ASN A 29 -5.37 -4.27 -4.28
CA ASN A 29 -5.55 -4.44 -5.74
C ASN A 29 -4.46 -5.28 -6.43
N MET A 30 -3.39 -5.64 -5.73
CA MET A 30 -2.42 -6.62 -6.24
C MET A 30 -2.93 -8.07 -6.16
N HIS A 31 -4.01 -8.32 -5.41
CA HIS A 31 -4.68 -9.61 -5.33
C HIS A 31 -5.60 -9.86 -6.54
N PRO A 32 -5.62 -11.06 -7.13
CA PRO A 32 -4.74 -12.21 -6.85
C PRO A 32 -3.47 -12.24 -7.71
N LEU A 33 -3.30 -11.29 -8.63
CA LEU A 33 -2.33 -11.42 -9.73
C LEU A 33 -0.88 -11.56 -9.22
N LEU A 34 -0.47 -10.74 -8.25
CA LEU A 34 0.89 -10.71 -7.74
C LEU A 34 1.01 -11.38 -6.37
N PHE A 35 0.07 -11.05 -5.47
CA PHE A 35 0.11 -11.53 -4.09
C PHE A 35 -1.26 -12.04 -3.64
N SER A 36 -1.25 -13.13 -2.89
CA SER A 36 -2.39 -13.54 -2.08
C SER A 36 -2.35 -12.80 -0.74
N LEU A 37 -3.37 -12.01 -0.43
CA LEU A 37 -3.43 -11.21 0.79
C LEU A 37 -4.61 -11.69 1.62
N GLY A 38 -4.40 -11.95 2.91
CA GLY A 38 -5.45 -12.47 3.78
C GLY A 38 -5.66 -13.98 3.67
N LYS A 39 -6.11 -14.56 4.78
CA LYS A 39 -6.39 -16.00 4.89
C LYS A 39 -7.58 -16.40 4.02
N THR A 40 -8.68 -15.65 4.06
CA THR A 40 -9.91 -15.95 3.31
C THR A 40 -9.63 -15.99 1.81
N LEU A 41 -9.03 -14.94 1.25
CA LEU A 41 -8.73 -14.86 -0.19
C LEU A 41 -7.74 -15.94 -0.64
N SER A 42 -6.74 -16.27 0.20
CA SER A 42 -5.80 -17.36 -0.08
C SER A 42 -6.48 -18.73 -0.16
N ILE A 43 -7.45 -19.01 0.73
CA ILE A 43 -8.23 -20.25 0.70
C ILE A 43 -9.09 -20.32 -0.57
N GLU A 44 -9.70 -19.22 -0.99
CA GLU A 44 -10.49 -19.16 -2.22
C GLU A 44 -9.66 -19.48 -3.47
N LEU A 45 -8.45 -18.92 -3.58
CA LEU A 45 -7.52 -19.24 -4.66
C LEU A 45 -7.14 -20.72 -4.67
N GLY A 46 -6.87 -21.30 -3.50
CA GLY A 46 -6.57 -22.71 -3.33
C GLY A 46 -7.72 -23.61 -3.77
N LYS A 47 -8.95 -23.34 -3.31
CA LYS A 47 -10.17 -24.06 -3.70
C LYS A 47 -10.44 -23.95 -5.21
N GLY A 48 -10.25 -22.76 -5.78
CA GLY A 48 -10.39 -22.51 -7.21
C GLY A 48 -9.27 -23.09 -8.08
N LYS A 49 -8.26 -23.75 -7.46
CA LYS A 49 -7.06 -24.27 -8.14
C LYS A 49 -6.36 -23.22 -9.01
N LYS A 50 -6.48 -21.93 -8.66
CA LYS A 50 -5.85 -20.82 -9.40
C LYS A 50 -4.37 -20.76 -9.01
N LYS A 51 -3.49 -21.20 -9.91
CA LYS A 51 -2.04 -21.32 -9.67
C LYS A 51 -1.23 -20.30 -10.49
N PHE A 52 -1.58 -19.01 -10.43
CA PHE A 52 -0.80 -17.98 -11.14
C PHE A 52 0.61 -17.84 -10.57
N MET A 53 0.76 -17.97 -9.25
CA MET A 53 2.02 -17.91 -8.53
C MET A 53 2.08 -19.06 -7.49
N PRO A 54 3.28 -19.49 -7.07
CA PRO A 54 3.42 -20.47 -6.01
C PRO A 54 3.16 -19.82 -4.64
N TYR A 55 1.88 -19.54 -4.34
CA TYR A 55 1.47 -18.79 -3.15
C TYR A 55 1.93 -19.43 -1.82
N ASN A 56 2.12 -20.74 -1.79
CA ASN A 56 2.67 -21.47 -0.65
C ASN A 56 4.11 -21.03 -0.30
N TYR A 57 4.85 -20.46 -1.26
CA TYR A 57 6.18 -19.89 -1.06
C TYR A 57 6.18 -18.36 -1.03
N GLN A 58 5.01 -17.70 -1.01
CA GLN A 58 4.93 -16.24 -1.03
C GLN A 58 5.74 -15.57 0.06
N HIS A 59 5.74 -16.13 1.28
CA HIS A 59 6.55 -15.63 2.38
C HIS A 59 8.06 -15.54 2.06
N LYS A 60 8.59 -16.36 1.14
CA LYS A 60 10.00 -16.34 0.74
C LYS A 60 10.34 -15.21 -0.23
N TYR A 61 9.42 -14.88 -1.13
CA TYR A 61 9.66 -13.89 -2.18
C TYR A 61 8.98 -12.55 -1.94
N PHE A 62 8.00 -12.46 -1.04
CA PHE A 62 7.22 -11.25 -0.79
C PHE A 62 8.12 -10.07 -0.41
N PHE A 63 9.08 -10.31 0.49
CA PHE A 63 10.02 -9.28 0.95
C PHE A 63 10.79 -8.63 -0.20
N LEU A 64 11.23 -9.41 -1.19
CA LEU A 64 12.01 -8.91 -2.33
C LEU A 64 11.11 -8.39 -3.45
N LEU A 65 9.99 -9.06 -3.74
CA LEU A 65 9.14 -8.76 -4.89
C LEU A 65 8.13 -7.65 -4.63
N ALA A 66 7.57 -7.52 -3.42
CA ALA A 66 6.56 -6.49 -3.15
C ALA A 66 7.10 -5.06 -3.34
N PRO A 67 8.33 -4.72 -2.87
CA PRO A 67 8.93 -3.42 -3.14
C PRO A 67 9.25 -3.17 -4.62
N LEU A 68 9.54 -4.21 -5.40
CA LEU A 68 9.68 -4.07 -6.86
C LEU A 68 8.32 -3.85 -7.52
N ALA A 69 7.28 -4.54 -7.05
CA ALA A 69 5.93 -4.49 -7.63
C ALA A 69 5.21 -3.16 -7.34
N ILE A 70 5.44 -2.56 -6.17
CA ILE A 70 4.76 -1.30 -5.80
C ILE A 70 5.18 -0.12 -6.69
N ILE A 71 6.42 -0.15 -7.20
CA ILE A 71 6.94 0.90 -8.10
C ILE A 71 6.07 0.98 -9.38
N PRO A 72 6.00 -0.04 -10.26
CA PRO A 72 5.15 0.01 -11.45
C PRO A 72 3.67 0.09 -11.09
N PHE A 73 3.22 -0.50 -9.98
CA PHE A 73 1.82 -0.39 -9.54
C PHE A 73 1.40 1.07 -9.28
N PHE A 74 2.19 1.82 -8.50
CA PHE A 74 1.92 3.24 -8.26
C PHE A 74 2.01 4.04 -9.55
N GLN A 75 3.01 3.76 -10.40
CA GLN A 75 3.15 4.45 -11.68
C GLN A 75 1.90 4.25 -12.57
N LEU A 76 1.44 3.01 -12.72
CA LEU A 76 0.22 2.69 -13.46
C LEU A 76 -1.03 3.31 -12.82
N SER A 77 -1.13 3.30 -11.49
CA SER A 77 -2.27 3.88 -10.78
C SER A 77 -2.35 5.41 -10.94
N VAL A 78 -1.21 6.12 -10.92
CA VAL A 78 -1.12 7.56 -11.16
C VAL A 78 -1.52 7.87 -12.60
N PHE A 79 -1.02 7.08 -13.56
CA PHE A 79 -1.37 7.21 -14.97
C PHE A 79 -2.87 6.98 -15.21
N TYR A 80 -3.42 5.90 -14.67
CA TYR A 80 -4.84 5.59 -14.72
C TYR A 80 -5.69 6.71 -14.10
N PHE A 81 -5.32 7.21 -12.92
CA PHE A 81 -6.00 8.33 -12.26
C PHE A 81 -5.95 9.60 -13.11
N ALA A 82 -4.80 9.91 -13.71
CA ALA A 82 -4.64 11.08 -14.56
C ALA A 82 -5.53 11.00 -15.82
N ILE A 83 -5.65 9.83 -16.44
CA ILE A 83 -6.56 9.60 -17.57
C ILE A 83 -8.01 9.76 -17.13
N LYS A 84 -8.44 9.03 -16.09
CA LYS A 84 -9.82 9.05 -15.58
C LYS A 84 -10.29 10.45 -15.17
N ARG A 85 -9.40 11.25 -14.58
CA ARG A 85 -9.68 12.62 -14.13
C ARG A 85 -9.37 13.69 -15.18
N LYS A 86 -9.01 13.32 -16.42
CA LYS A 86 -8.63 14.23 -17.50
C LYS A 86 -7.54 15.24 -17.10
N ARG A 87 -6.55 14.80 -16.30
CA ARG A 87 -5.43 15.64 -15.82
C ARG A 87 -4.24 15.51 -16.76
N TRP A 88 -4.33 16.18 -17.91
CA TRP A 88 -3.38 16.10 -19.02
C TRP A 88 -1.94 16.49 -18.62
N LEU A 89 -1.77 17.51 -17.78
CA LEU A 89 -0.46 17.93 -17.27
C LEU A 89 0.25 16.85 -16.43
N VAL A 90 -0.49 16.20 -15.53
CA VAL A 90 0.06 15.09 -14.71
C VAL A 90 0.51 13.94 -15.61
N ARG A 91 -0.26 13.65 -16.67
CA ARG A 91 0.11 12.65 -17.65
C ARG A 91 1.37 13.04 -18.43
N MET A 92 1.52 14.30 -18.82
CA MET A 92 2.72 14.77 -19.54
C MET A 92 3.98 14.71 -18.66
N CYS A 93 3.92 15.18 -17.41
CA CYS A 93 5.01 15.07 -16.44
C CYS A 93 5.40 13.61 -16.14
N PHE A 94 4.41 12.72 -16.10
CA PHE A 94 4.64 11.29 -15.91
C PHE A 94 5.41 10.67 -17.09
N ASN A 95 4.99 10.94 -18.33
CA ASN A 95 5.64 10.40 -19.53
C ASN A 95 7.07 10.93 -19.70
N SER A 96 7.30 12.21 -19.38
CA SER A 96 8.66 12.78 -19.43
C SER A 96 9.58 12.18 -18.36
N LYS A 97 9.07 11.91 -17.15
CA LYS A 97 9.82 11.24 -16.07
C LYS A 97 10.11 9.78 -16.40
N PHE A 98 9.10 9.03 -16.85
CA PHE A 98 9.25 7.61 -17.20
C PHE A 98 10.19 7.41 -18.39
N GLY A 99 10.09 8.26 -19.42
CA GLY A 99 10.98 8.25 -20.57
C GLY A 99 12.40 8.78 -20.28
N TRP A 100 12.60 9.48 -19.15
CA TRP A 100 13.92 9.85 -18.63
C TRP A 100 14.55 8.68 -17.87
N ASP A 101 13.78 8.02 -17.00
CA ASP A 101 14.25 6.89 -16.18
C ASP A 101 14.59 5.64 -17.01
N LEU A 102 14.15 5.54 -18.28
CA LEU A 102 14.49 4.45 -19.21
C LEU A 102 15.73 4.73 -20.08
N ARG A 103 16.23 5.96 -20.09
CA ARG A 103 17.50 6.32 -20.73
C ARG A 103 18.55 6.36 -19.61
N TYR A 104 19.77 5.90 -19.88
CA TYR A 104 20.97 5.95 -19.01
C TYR A 104 21.45 4.63 -18.37
N ASP A 105 22.61 4.22 -18.89
CA ASP A 105 23.82 3.58 -18.32
C ASP A 105 24.13 3.61 -16.81
N LYS A 106 23.28 4.20 -15.94
CA LYS A 106 23.47 4.23 -14.47
C LYS A 106 22.31 3.58 -13.69
N CYS A 107 21.83 2.47 -14.23
CA CYS A 107 20.75 1.63 -13.68
C CYS A 107 20.85 1.47 -12.14
N PHE A 108 22.00 1.08 -11.61
CA PHE A 108 22.13 0.80 -10.18
C PHE A 108 21.93 2.02 -9.27
N CYS A 109 22.55 3.16 -9.58
CA CYS A 109 22.50 4.36 -8.73
C CYS A 109 21.10 4.99 -8.65
N VAL A 110 20.24 4.72 -9.63
CA VAL A 110 18.86 5.23 -9.65
C VAL A 110 17.88 4.20 -9.07
N TYR A 111 17.98 2.94 -9.46
CA TYR A 111 16.99 1.94 -9.04
C TYR A 111 17.21 1.40 -7.64
N LEU A 112 18.45 1.31 -7.14
CA LEU A 112 18.69 0.84 -5.78
C LEU A 112 18.03 1.75 -4.73
N PRO A 113 18.22 3.09 -4.74
CA PRO A 113 17.51 3.97 -3.80
C PRO A 113 15.99 3.86 -3.90
N ARG A 114 15.43 3.71 -5.12
CA ARG A 114 13.98 3.52 -5.32
C ARG A 114 13.47 2.21 -4.74
N TYR A 115 14.26 1.15 -4.86
CA TYR A 115 13.97 -0.14 -4.26
C TYR A 115 13.99 -0.06 -2.73
N LEU A 116 15.01 0.57 -2.15
CA LEU A 116 15.12 0.79 -0.70
C LEU A 116 13.99 1.68 -0.16
N GLU A 117 13.65 2.77 -0.86
CA GLU A 117 12.52 3.63 -0.53
C GLU A 117 11.21 2.83 -0.53
N SER A 118 11.03 1.92 -1.48
CA SER A 118 9.83 1.07 -1.57
C SER A 118 9.74 0.06 -0.43
N HIS A 119 10.88 -0.46 0.07
CA HIS A 119 10.91 -1.29 1.27
C HIS A 119 10.42 -0.52 2.47
N TRP A 120 11.04 0.64 2.72
CA TRP A 120 10.67 1.51 3.82
C TRP A 120 9.19 1.90 3.75
N PHE A 121 8.71 2.28 2.57
CA PHE A 121 7.31 2.65 2.36
C PHE A 121 6.34 1.51 2.70
N ILE A 122 6.57 0.30 2.18
CA ILE A 122 5.70 -0.85 2.47
C ILE A 122 5.74 -1.18 3.96
N TRP A 123 6.93 -1.20 4.57
CA TRP A 123 7.07 -1.48 5.99
C TRP A 123 6.27 -0.47 6.83
N VAL A 124 6.47 0.83 6.58
CA VAL A 124 5.83 1.91 7.34
C VAL A 124 4.32 1.96 7.16
N THR A 125 3.82 1.69 5.96
CA THR A 125 2.38 1.85 5.66
C THR A 125 1.56 0.56 5.82
N GLN A 126 2.18 -0.61 5.71
CA GLN A 126 1.44 -1.89 5.62
C GLN A 126 1.67 -2.84 6.80
N MET A 127 2.71 -2.66 7.63
CA MET A 127 3.00 -3.59 8.72
C MET A 127 1.87 -3.68 9.77
N ASN A 128 1.07 -2.63 9.89
CA ASN A 128 -0.06 -2.53 10.82
C ASN A 128 -1.37 -3.09 10.23
N HIS A 129 -1.40 -3.40 8.94
CA HIS A 129 -2.59 -3.85 8.19
C HIS A 129 -2.48 -5.30 7.73
N ILE A 130 -1.33 -5.68 7.15
CA ILE A 130 -1.11 -7.03 6.59
C ILE A 130 -1.33 -8.15 7.62
N PRO A 131 -0.93 -8.01 8.90
CA PRO A 131 -1.19 -9.04 9.91
C PRO A 131 -2.66 -9.16 10.32
N MET A 132 -3.47 -8.15 10.02
CA MET A 132 -4.87 -8.08 10.41
C MET A 132 -5.76 -8.84 9.41
N ASP A 133 -7.01 -9.06 9.81
CA ASP A 133 -7.95 -9.80 8.97
C ASP A 133 -8.25 -9.01 7.68
N ILE A 134 -8.07 -9.68 6.54
CA ILE A 134 -8.41 -9.19 5.21
C ILE A 134 -9.52 -10.09 4.66
N ASP A 135 -10.67 -9.48 4.37
CA ASP A 135 -11.89 -10.19 3.98
C ASP A 135 -12.79 -9.32 3.08
N TYR A 136 -13.90 -9.90 2.62
CA TYR A 136 -14.99 -9.14 2.01
C TYR A 136 -15.71 -8.26 3.06
N ASP A 137 -16.49 -7.27 2.60
CA ASP A 137 -17.21 -6.38 3.51
C ASP A 137 -18.23 -7.15 4.34
N LYS A 138 -18.07 -7.11 5.66
CA LYS A 138 -18.97 -7.71 6.65
C LYS A 138 -20.10 -6.75 7.07
N ASN A 139 -20.15 -5.54 6.51
CA ASN A 139 -21.08 -4.46 6.89
C ASN A 139 -20.97 -4.07 8.37
N GLU A 140 -19.77 -4.16 8.94
CA GLU A 140 -19.47 -3.62 10.28
C GLU A 140 -19.55 -2.09 10.28
N ASP A 141 -19.80 -1.52 11.46
CA ASP A 141 -19.72 -0.08 11.64
C ASP A 141 -18.30 0.44 11.38
N TRP A 142 -18.20 1.74 11.12
CA TRP A 142 -16.94 2.33 10.68
C TRP A 142 -15.82 2.21 11.72
N VAL A 143 -16.13 2.39 13.02
CA VAL A 143 -15.13 2.33 14.08
C VAL A 143 -14.62 0.90 14.25
N SER A 144 -15.51 -0.08 14.34
CA SER A 144 -15.12 -1.50 14.42
C SER A 144 -14.29 -1.92 13.23
N THR A 145 -14.66 -1.46 12.01
CA THR A 145 -13.87 -1.72 10.80
C THR A 145 -12.43 -1.19 10.94
N GLN A 146 -12.24 0.04 11.43
CA GLN A 146 -10.88 0.59 11.59
C GLN A 146 -10.06 -0.22 12.59
N VAL A 147 -10.63 -0.57 13.75
CA VAL A 147 -9.94 -1.29 14.83
C VAL A 147 -9.63 -2.73 14.44
N HIS A 148 -10.51 -3.41 13.70
CA HIS A 148 -10.25 -4.78 13.24
C HIS A 148 -9.25 -4.85 12.09
N ALA A 149 -9.19 -3.83 11.25
CA ALA A 149 -8.29 -3.77 10.10
C ALA A 149 -6.87 -3.30 10.46
N THR A 150 -6.68 -2.68 11.63
CA THR A 150 -5.40 -2.07 12.04
C THR A 150 -4.93 -2.60 13.38
N CYS A 151 -3.63 -2.61 13.60
CA CYS A 151 -3.05 -2.80 14.92
C CYS A 151 -1.98 -1.76 15.20
N ASN A 152 -1.64 -1.57 16.48
CA ASN A 152 -0.50 -0.75 16.86
C ASN A 152 0.76 -1.62 17.02
N VAL A 153 1.89 -1.05 16.65
CA VAL A 153 3.21 -1.63 16.92
C VAL A 153 3.75 -1.01 18.20
N LYS A 154 4.43 -1.81 19.02
CA LYS A 154 4.99 -1.39 20.32
C LYS A 154 5.73 -0.05 20.20
N GLN A 155 5.36 0.92 21.04
CA GLN A 155 5.99 2.22 21.09
C GLN A 155 7.48 2.10 21.46
N SER A 156 8.31 2.88 20.76
CA SER A 156 9.72 3.11 21.11
C SER A 156 10.23 4.35 20.38
N LEU A 157 11.29 4.98 20.88
CA LEU A 157 11.92 6.12 20.21
C LEU A 157 12.29 5.80 18.75
N PHE A 158 12.75 4.57 18.50
CA PHE A 158 13.06 4.12 17.15
C PHE A 158 11.80 4.02 16.28
N ASN A 159 10.74 3.36 16.74
CA ASN A 159 9.52 3.18 15.96
C ASN A 159 8.81 4.52 15.67
N ASP A 160 8.76 5.40 16.65
CA ASP A 160 8.11 6.71 16.52
C ASP A 160 8.84 7.59 15.48
N TRP A 161 10.18 7.54 15.46
CA TRP A 161 11.01 8.23 14.46
C TRP A 161 10.94 7.56 13.08
N PHE A 162 11.17 6.25 13.01
CA PHE A 162 11.33 5.52 11.77
C PHE A 162 10.05 5.47 10.93
N THR A 163 8.91 5.36 11.61
CA THR A 163 7.58 5.31 10.98
C THR A 163 6.93 6.68 10.89
N GLY A 164 7.49 7.70 11.57
CA GLY A 164 6.83 8.98 11.74
C GLY A 164 5.50 8.86 12.48
N HIS A 165 5.46 8.04 13.54
CA HIS A 165 4.31 7.70 14.39
C HIS A 165 3.21 6.86 13.72
N LEU A 166 3.46 6.26 12.55
CA LEU A 166 2.53 5.30 11.94
C LEU A 166 2.52 3.93 12.64
N ASN A 167 3.35 3.74 13.67
CA ASN A 167 3.17 2.63 14.61
C ASN A 167 1.85 2.72 15.41
N PHE A 168 1.18 3.88 15.42
CA PHE A 168 -0.14 4.13 16.03
C PHE A 168 -1.23 4.16 14.95
N GLN A 169 -1.45 3.02 14.29
CA GLN A 169 -2.33 2.95 13.13
C GLN A 169 -3.82 3.05 13.51
N ILE A 170 -4.20 2.56 14.70
CA ILE A 170 -5.57 2.66 15.19
C ILE A 170 -5.96 4.14 15.33
N GLU A 171 -5.13 4.93 16.00
CA GLU A 171 -5.34 6.37 16.21
C GLU A 171 -5.30 7.14 14.88
N HIS A 172 -4.37 6.78 13.99
CA HIS A 172 -4.31 7.38 12.66
C HIS A 172 -5.60 7.16 11.86
N HIS A 173 -6.22 5.99 11.97
CA HIS A 173 -7.46 5.69 11.27
C HIS A 173 -8.69 6.34 11.92
N LEU A 174 -8.77 6.35 13.24
CA LEU A 174 -9.88 6.94 13.98
C LEU A 174 -9.84 8.48 13.95
N PHE A 175 -8.65 9.07 13.93
CA PHE A 175 -8.43 10.52 14.03
C PHE A 175 -7.41 11.02 13.00
N PRO A 176 -7.70 10.92 11.68
CA PRO A 176 -6.72 11.21 10.62
C PRO A 176 -6.26 12.67 10.57
N THR A 177 -6.98 13.59 11.21
CA THR A 177 -6.64 15.02 11.30
C THR A 177 -5.90 15.38 12.59
N MET A 178 -5.80 14.45 13.55
CA MET A 178 -5.10 14.71 14.81
C MET A 178 -3.59 14.79 14.54
N PRO A 179 -2.89 15.78 15.13
CA PRO A 179 -1.44 15.85 15.03
C PRO A 179 -0.78 14.57 15.57
N ARG A 180 0.10 13.96 14.76
CA ARG A 180 0.72 12.65 15.04
C ARG A 180 1.45 12.53 16.38
N HIS A 181 1.97 13.64 16.92
CA HIS A 181 2.63 13.66 18.23
C HIS A 181 1.65 13.52 19.42
N ASN A 182 0.34 13.45 19.16
CA ASN A 182 -0.69 13.16 20.15
C ASN A 182 -1.20 11.72 20.10
N TYR A 183 -0.79 10.89 19.13
CA TYR A 183 -1.28 9.50 19.03
C TYR A 183 -0.86 8.60 20.20
N TRP A 184 0.21 8.96 20.90
CA TRP A 184 0.74 8.18 22.03
C TRP A 184 0.26 8.65 23.40
N LYS A 185 -0.46 9.79 23.46
CA LYS A 185 -0.92 10.42 24.69
C LYS A 185 -2.27 9.87 25.12
#